data_AF-A0A1R1XI21-F1
#
_entry.id   AF-A0A1R1XI21-F1
#
_cell.length_a   1.000
_cell.length_b   1.000
_cell.length_c   1.000
_cell.angle_alpha   90.00
_cell.angle_beta   90.00
_cell.angle_gamma   90.00
#
_symmetry.space_group_name_H-M   'P 1'
#
loop_
_entity.id
_entity.type
_entity.pdbx_description
1 polymer ?
#
loop_
_entity_poly.entity_id
_entity_poly.type
_entity_poly.pdbx_seq_one_letter_code
_entity_poly.pdbx_strand_id
1 'polypeptide(L)' 'AEQIRKEANIATGAVGMITKPSEIEDILQSGKSDVVFLARQFLLEPSIVKRAAVELGVDIAYPNQYLYAKSLIH' A
#
# COMPACT_ATOMS: atom_id res chain seq x y z
N ALA A 1 -12.62 6.07 8.54
CA ALA A 1 -11.59 5.27 9.23
C ALA A 1 -10.95 6.06 10.35
N GLU A 2 -10.33 7.21 10.05
CA GLU A 2 -9.61 8.07 11.00
C GLU A 2 -10.34 8.35 12.33
N GLN A 3 -11.60 8.77 12.26
CA GLN A 3 -12.38 9.11 13.46
C GLN A 3 -12.57 7.89 14.38
N ILE A 4 -12.90 6.73 13.80
CA ILE A 4 -13.05 5.47 14.55
C ILE A 4 -11.71 5.04 15.16
N ARG A 5 -10.59 5.20 14.46
CA ARG A 5 -9.26 4.88 14.99
C ARG A 5 -8.92 5.76 16.20
N LYS A 6 -9.17 7.06 16.10
CA LYS A 6 -8.87 8.04 17.14
C LYS A 6 -9.79 7.90 18.36
N GLU A 7 -11.06 7.61 18.14
CA GLU A 7 -12.07 7.63 19.20
C GLU A 7 -12.31 6.26 19.85
N ALA A 8 -12.23 5.17 19.08
CA ALA A 8 -12.56 3.82 19.56
C ALA A 8 -11.32 2.95 19.84
N ASN A 9 -10.11 3.37 19.46
CA ASN A 9 -8.86 2.63 19.62
C ASN A 9 -8.93 1.17 19.11
N ILE A 10 -9.63 0.97 17.99
CA ILE A 10 -9.76 -0.32 17.29
C ILE A 10 -8.99 -0.21 15.97
N ALA A 11 -8.41 -1.32 15.51
CA ALA A 11 -7.74 -1.38 14.21
C ALA A 11 -8.71 -1.03 13.07
N THR A 12 -8.29 -0.15 12.16
CA THR A 12 -9.14 0.36 11.06
C THR A 12 -8.50 0.19 9.69
N GLY A 13 -9.36 0.04 8.68
CA GLY A 13 -8.96 0.04 7.27
C GLY A 13 -9.47 1.25 6.50
N ALA A 14 -8.61 1.84 5.67
CA ALA A 14 -8.96 2.90 4.72
C ALA A 14 -9.25 2.28 3.34
N VAL A 15 -10.28 2.79 2.66
CA VAL A 15 -10.69 2.32 1.34
C VAL A 15 -11.28 3.49 0.55
N GLY A 16 -11.22 3.41 -0.78
CA GLY A 16 -11.93 4.33 -1.69
C GLY A 16 -11.00 5.32 -2.39
N MET A 17 -10.96 5.25 -3.73
CA MET A 17 -10.23 6.16 -4.62
C MET A 17 -8.73 6.36 -4.32
N ILE A 18 -8.11 5.44 -3.59
CA ILE A 18 -6.65 5.43 -3.36
C ILE A 18 -5.99 4.87 -4.62
N THR A 19 -5.13 5.66 -5.25
CA THR A 19 -4.54 5.32 -6.56
C THR A 19 -3.02 5.51 -6.61
N LYS A 20 -2.46 6.33 -5.73
CA LYS A 20 -1.02 6.66 -5.71
C LYS A 20 -0.32 6.02 -4.51
N PRO A 21 0.94 5.57 -4.66
CA PRO A 21 1.75 5.09 -3.53
C PRO A 21 1.91 6.11 -2.40
N SER A 22 2.06 7.40 -2.71
CA SER A 22 2.15 8.45 -1.70
C SER A 22 0.89 8.57 -0.83
N GLU A 23 -0.30 8.39 -1.39
CA GLU A 23 -1.55 8.39 -0.62
C GLU A 23 -1.60 7.23 0.39
N ILE A 24 -1.04 6.08 0.00
CA ILE A 24 -0.94 4.89 0.87
C ILE A 24 0.00 5.19 2.04
N GLU A 25 1.20 5.70 1.74
CA GLU A 25 2.20 6.07 2.74
C GLU A 25 1.64 7.10 3.72
N ASP A 26 1.01 8.16 3.21
CA ASP A 26 0.42 9.22 4.03
C ASP A 26 -0.64 8.67 4.98
N ILE A 27 -1.53 7.79 4.52
CA ILE A 27 -2.58 7.18 5.37
C ILE A 27 -1.95 6.38 6.52
N LEU A 28 -0.88 5.63 6.25
CA LEU A 28 -0.24 4.79 7.26
C LEU A 28 0.59 5.63 8.25
N GLN A 29 1.48 6.49 7.74
CA GLN A 29 2.37 7.32 8.56
C GLN A 29 1.62 8.31 9.44
N SER A 30 0.55 8.93 8.92
CA SER A 30 -0.27 9.86 9.69
C SER A 30 -1.20 9.16 10.70
N GLY A 31 -1.20 7.83 10.73
CA GLY A 31 -2.13 7.09 11.57
C GLY A 31 -3.59 7.27 11.14
N LYS A 32 -3.81 7.53 9.85
CA LYS A 32 -5.10 7.49 9.13
C LYS A 32 -5.89 6.22 9.45
N SER A 33 -5.15 5.13 9.34
CA SER A 33 -5.64 3.76 9.36
C SER A 33 -4.47 2.82 9.61
N ASP A 34 -4.77 1.59 10.01
CA ASP A 34 -3.75 0.55 10.21
C ASP A 34 -3.54 -0.30 8.94
N VAL A 35 -4.54 -0.35 8.06
CA VAL A 35 -4.47 -1.03 6.76
C VAL A 35 -5.10 -0.20 5.65
N VAL A 36 -4.64 -0.41 4.42
CA VAL A 36 -5.20 0.22 3.21
C VAL A 36 -5.74 -0.85 2.26
N PHE A 37 -7.00 -0.72 1.88
CA PHE A 37 -7.65 -1.59 0.91
C PHE A 37 -7.72 -0.91 -0.46
N LEU A 38 -7.12 -1.56 -1.46
CA LEU A 38 -7.21 -1.18 -2.86
C LEU A 38 -8.18 -2.12 -3.58
N ALA A 39 -9.04 -1.57 -4.44
CA ALA A 39 -9.99 -2.35 -5.22
C ALA A 39 -9.82 -2.08 -6.73
N ARG A 40 -10.41 -0.98 -7.22
CA ARG A 40 -10.36 -0.61 -8.64
C ARG A 40 -8.93 -0.43 -9.17
N GLN A 41 -8.02 0.08 -8.34
CA GLN A 41 -6.63 0.25 -8.74
C GLN A 41 -5.94 -1.08 -9.04
N PHE A 42 -6.26 -2.16 -8.33
CA PHE A 42 -5.71 -3.49 -8.65
C PHE A 42 -6.23 -4.06 -9.97
N LEU A 43 -7.45 -3.69 -10.38
CA LEU A 43 -8.00 -4.09 -11.67
C LEU A 43 -7.29 -3.39 -12.83
N LEU A 44 -6.92 -2.12 -12.65
CA LEU A 44 -6.19 -1.34 -13.65
C LEU A 44 -4.71 -1.73 -13.68
N GLU A 45 -4.10 -1.90 -12.51
CA GLU A 45 -2.68 -2.20 -12.36
C GLU A 45 -2.46 -3.26 -11.27
N PRO A 46 -2.38 -4.55 -11.64
CA PRO A 46 -2.18 -5.63 -10.69
C PRO A 46 -0.86 -5.56 -9.91
N SER A 47 0.15 -4.90 -10.49
CA SER A 47 1.49 -4.72 -9.90
C SER A 47 1.61 -3.50 -8.98
N ILE A 48 0.51 -2.79 -8.67
CA ILE A 48 0.52 -1.53 -7.89
C ILE A 48 1.33 -1.63 -6.60
N VAL A 49 1.26 -2.75 -5.88
CA VAL A 49 2.02 -2.94 -4.62
C VAL A 49 3.52 -3.01 -4.88
N LYS A 50 3.95 -3.69 -5.95
CA LYS A 50 5.37 -3.76 -6.33
C LYS A 50 5.88 -2.39 -6.76
N ARG A 51 5.09 -1.65 -7.54
CA ARG A 51 5.43 -0.28 -7.94
C ARG A 51 5.51 0.64 -6.72
N ALA A 52 4.55 0.56 -5.81
CA ALA A 52 4.56 1.33 -4.57
C ALA A 52 5.81 1.05 -3.72
N ALA A 53 6.19 -0.23 -3.59
CA ALA A 53 7.40 -0.63 -2.87
C ALA A 53 8.66 -0.01 -3.50
N VAL A 54 8.79 -0.03 -4.82
CA VAL A 54 9.91 0.61 -5.53
C VAL A 54 9.90 2.13 -5.35
N GLU A 55 8.75 2.79 -5.53
CA GLU A 55 8.62 4.26 -5.38
C GLU A 55 8.92 4.75 -3.96
N LEU A 56 8.55 3.95 -2.95
CA LEU A 56 8.75 4.27 -1.53
C LEU A 56 10.08 3.71 -0.98
N GLY A 57 10.87 3.00 -1.79
CA GLY A 57 12.14 2.41 -1.36
C GLY A 57 12.00 1.29 -0.32
N VAL A 58 10.87 0.58 -0.32
CA VAL A 58 10.57 -0.52 0.62
C VAL A 58 10.92 -1.85 -0.03
N ASP A 59 11.79 -2.63 0.62
CA ASP A 59 12.06 -3.99 0.16
C ASP A 59 10.93 -4.95 0.55
N ILE A 60 10.37 -5.66 -0.43
CA ILE A 60 9.31 -6.64 -0.22
C ILE A 60 9.69 -8.01 -0.79
N ALA A 61 9.09 -9.07 -0.24
CA ALA A 61 9.25 -10.41 -0.79
C ALA A 61 8.56 -10.51 -2.15
N TYR A 62 9.28 -11.03 -3.16
CA TYR A 62 8.73 -11.35 -4.47
C TYR A 62 8.57 -12.88 -4.58
N PRO A 63 7.58 -13.38 -5.32
CA PRO A 63 7.56 -14.78 -5.74
C PRO A 63 8.88 -15.16 -6.41
N ASN A 64 9.37 -16.39 -6.16
CA ASN A 64 10.69 -16.85 -6.63
C ASN A 64 10.89 -16.63 -8.15
N GLN A 65 9.83 -16.80 -8.93
CA GLN A 65 9.80 -16.63 -10.38
C GLN A 65 10.13 -15.19 -10.83
N TYR A 66 10.00 -14.19 -9.94
CA TYR A 66 10.23 -12.79 -10.22
C TYR A 66 11.50 -12.22 -9.57
N LEU A 67 12.32 -13.05 -8.93
CA LEU A 67 13.54 -12.58 -8.26
C LEU A 67 14.54 -11.94 -9.25
N TYR A 68 14.67 -12.47 -10.46
CA TYR A 68 15.50 -11.84 -11.50
C TYR A 68 15.00 -10.44 -11.87
N ALA A 69 13.69 -10.25 -12.00
CA ALA A 69 13.14 -8.93 -12.27
C ALA A 69 13.35 -7.96 -11.09
N LYS A 70 13.29 -8.46 -9.85
CA LYS A 70 13.56 -7.67 -8.64
C LYS A 70 15.00 -7.15 -8.60
N SER A 71 15.98 -7.96 -9.01
CA SER A 71 17.40 -7.59 -9.03
C SER A 71 17.79 -6.59 -10.13
N LEU A 72 16.87 -6.24 -11.04
CA LEU A 72 17.10 -5.19 -12.04
C LEU A 72 16.69 -3.80 -11.54
N ILE A 73 15.92 -3.73 -10.45
CA ILE A 73 15.28 -2.51 -9.94
C ILE A 73 15.95 -2.01 -8.65
N HIS A 74 16.72 -2.88 -7.97
CA HIS A 74 17.53 -2.58 -6.77
C HIS A 74 19.00 -2.81 -7.09
#